data_AF-A0A166C3S0-F1
#
_entry.id   AF-A0A166C3S0-F1
#
_cell.length_a   1.000
_cell.length_b   1.000
_cell.length_c   1.000
_cell.angle_alpha   90.00
_cell.angle_beta   90.00
_cell.angle_gamma   90.00
#
_symmetry.space_group_name_H-M   'P 1'
#
loop_
_entity.id
_entity.type
_entity.pdbx_description
1 polymer ?
#
loop_
_entity_poly.entity_id
_entity_poly.type
_entity_poly.pdbx_seq_one_letter_code
_entity_poly.pdbx_strand_id
1 'polypeptide(L)'
;MTSLFNRLWQFIRKPTRYVGRDLEGNKFYEYPSRTEDPRRTRRVVKYVNKEILNVGRGGFKIPVQWTAWLAHTRPHPPTLEELQRDRFRLEKLMINVKTIQEREQAEREAGLLIPETNPQIQEADQESTAQSTPATSPLSK
;
A
#
# COMPACT_ATOMS: atom_id res chain seq x y z
N MET A 1 39.89 -14.04 -17.58
CA MET A 1 39.79 -13.29 -16.30
C MET A 1 39.27 -11.84 -16.51
N THR A 2 38.28 -11.62 -17.38
CA THR A 2 37.77 -10.27 -17.75
C THR A 2 36.31 -10.01 -17.32
N SER A 3 35.64 -10.99 -16.74
CA SER A 3 34.20 -10.95 -16.43
C SER A 3 33.86 -10.11 -15.18
N LEU A 4 34.75 -10.06 -14.19
CA LEU A 4 34.51 -9.31 -12.95
C LEU A 4 34.59 -7.79 -13.15
N PHE A 5 35.54 -7.33 -13.98
CA PHE A 5 35.70 -5.91 -14.31
C PHE A 5 34.53 -5.36 -15.13
N ASN A 6 34.05 -6.11 -16.13
CA ASN A 6 32.86 -5.70 -16.88
C ASN A 6 31.60 -5.64 -16.01
N ARG A 7 31.44 -6.54 -15.04
CA ARG A 7 30.31 -6.48 -14.08
C ARG A 7 30.39 -5.26 -13.16
N LEU A 8 31.57 -4.93 -12.64
CA LEU A 8 31.79 -3.70 -11.86
C LEU A 8 31.49 -2.45 -12.69
N TRP A 9 31.98 -2.40 -13.94
CA TRP A 9 31.76 -1.28 -14.85
C TRP A 9 30.28 -1.10 -15.23
N GLN A 10 29.55 -2.19 -15.48
CA GLN A 10 28.11 -2.14 -15.76
C GLN A 10 27.27 -1.73 -14.55
N PHE A 11 27.72 -2.03 -13.33
CA PHE A 11 27.08 -1.58 -12.09
C PHE A 11 27.22 -0.06 -11.89
N ILE A 12 28.37 0.50 -12.26
CA ILE A 12 28.65 1.94 -12.21
C ILE A 12 27.84 2.71 -13.27
N ARG A 13 27.55 2.11 -14.43
CA ARG A 13 26.78 2.73 -15.53
C ARG A 13 25.26 2.75 -15.34
N LYS A 14 24.74 2.13 -14.29
CA LYS A 14 23.31 1.98 -14.00
C LYS A 14 22.94 2.81 -12.76
N PRO A 15 23.03 4.16 -12.81
CA PRO A 15 22.87 5.00 -11.63
C PRO A 15 21.49 4.82 -11.02
N THR A 16 21.46 4.70 -9.70
CA THR A 16 20.24 4.67 -8.92
C THR A 16 19.56 6.03 -9.05
N ARG A 17 18.32 6.08 -9.53
CA ARG A 17 17.61 7.35 -9.69
C ARG A 17 16.77 7.61 -8.45
N TYR A 18 17.12 8.63 -7.68
CA TYR A 18 16.21 9.19 -6.68
C TYR A 18 15.04 9.85 -7.41
N VAL A 19 13.81 9.45 -7.06
CA VAL A 19 12.60 9.89 -7.74
C VAL A 19 11.87 10.94 -6.91
N GLY A 20 11.74 10.73 -5.61
CA GLY A 20 11.05 11.65 -4.72
C GLY A 20 10.84 11.10 -3.32
N ARG A 21 10.05 11.84 -2.55
CA ARG A 21 9.62 11.46 -1.21
C ARG A 21 8.12 11.70 -1.02
N ASP A 22 7.51 10.99 -0.10
CA ASP A 22 6.15 11.28 0.35
C ASP A 22 6.12 12.32 1.50
N LEU A 23 4.93 12.56 2.03
CA LEU A 23 4.70 13.46 3.16
C LEU A 23 5.28 12.93 4.48
N GLU A 24 5.45 11.61 4.59
CA GLU A 24 6.05 10.95 5.76
C GLU A 24 7.58 10.93 5.69
N GLY A 25 8.16 11.30 4.55
CA GLY A 25 9.59 11.35 4.30
C GLY A 25 10.18 10.06 3.74
N ASN A 26 9.36 9.05 3.43
CA ASN A 26 9.79 7.83 2.77
C ASN A 26 10.36 8.17 1.40
N LYS A 27 11.49 7.56 1.04
CA LYS A 27 12.24 7.90 -0.18
C LYS A 27 12.02 6.85 -1.26
N PHE A 28 11.72 7.30 -2.46
CA PHE A 28 11.41 6.44 -3.59
C PHE A 28 12.53 6.48 -4.63
N TYR A 29 12.88 5.30 -5.13
CA TYR A 29 13.99 5.11 -6.05
C TYR A 29 13.56 4.24 -7.22
N GLU A 30 14.11 4.55 -8.40
CA GLU A 30 13.98 3.75 -9.60
C GLU A 30 15.34 3.19 -9.97
N TYR A 31 15.38 1.87 -10.14
CA TYR A 31 16.55 1.12 -10.53
C TYR A 31 16.34 0.55 -11.93
N PRO A 32 17.40 0.48 -12.75
CA PRO A 32 17.32 -0.23 -14.01
C PRO A 32 17.02 -1.72 -13.78
N SER A 33 16.44 -2.35 -14.80
CA SER A 33 16.16 -3.79 -14.80
C SER A 33 17.42 -4.60 -14.50
N ARG A 34 17.25 -5.65 -13.68
CA ARG A 34 18.31 -6.66 -13.42
C ARG A 34 18.40 -7.67 -14.57
N THR A 35 17.31 -7.84 -15.31
CA THR A 35 17.22 -8.71 -16.49
C THR A 35 17.71 -7.95 -17.74
N GLU A 36 18.00 -8.67 -18.82
CA GLU A 36 18.36 -8.08 -20.13
C GLU A 36 17.25 -7.20 -20.70
N ASP A 37 15.99 -7.46 -20.36
CA ASP A 37 14.87 -6.61 -20.77
C ASP A 37 14.94 -5.23 -20.07
N PRO A 38 15.20 -4.13 -20.80
CA PRO A 38 15.31 -2.79 -20.23
C PRO A 38 13.96 -2.18 -19.86
N ARG A 39 12.84 -2.76 -20.31
CA ARG A 39 11.50 -2.15 -20.17
C ARG A 39 10.97 -2.19 -18.75
N ARG A 40 11.42 -3.14 -17.92
CA ARG A 40 10.94 -3.31 -16.55
C ARG A 40 11.93 -2.74 -15.53
N THR A 41 11.86 -1.44 -15.30
CA THR A 41 12.58 -0.81 -14.18
C THR A 41 12.05 -1.34 -12.84
N ARG A 42 12.91 -1.37 -11.82
CA ARG A 42 12.54 -1.78 -10.46
C ARG A 42 12.32 -0.54 -9.60
N ARG A 43 11.12 -0.39 -9.07
CA ARG A 43 10.72 0.72 -8.20
C ARG A 43 10.76 0.26 -6.75
N VAL A 44 11.37 1.05 -5.86
CA VAL A 44 11.64 0.66 -4.47
C VAL A 44 11.41 1.84 -3.55
N VAL A 45 10.84 1.56 -2.38
CA VAL A 45 10.71 2.49 -1.27
C VAL A 45 11.77 2.22 -0.20
N LYS A 46 12.33 3.28 0.36
CA LYS A 46 13.13 3.26 1.59
C LYS A 46 12.36 4.01 2.66
N TYR A 47 11.87 3.27 3.64
CA TYR A 47 11.14 3.84 4.77
C TYR A 47 12.07 4.64 5.68
N VAL A 48 11.54 5.72 6.26
CA VAL A 48 12.28 6.53 7.25
C VAL A 48 12.47 5.72 8.53
N ASN A 49 11.40 5.14 9.05
CA ASN A 49 11.47 4.24 10.19
C ASN A 49 11.62 2.80 9.69
N LYS A 50 12.74 2.16 10.05
CA LYS A 50 13.05 0.78 9.65
C LYS A 50 12.23 -0.26 10.42
N GLU A 51 11.68 0.10 11.58
CA GLU A 51 10.81 -0.78 12.38
C GLU A 51 9.50 -1.10 11.63
N ILE A 52 9.09 -0.22 10.71
CA ILE A 52 7.94 -0.40 9.82
C ILE A 52 8.07 -1.68 8.96
N LEU A 53 9.30 -2.09 8.62
CA LEU A 53 9.54 -3.31 7.84
C LEU A 53 9.23 -4.58 8.64
N ASN A 54 9.30 -4.52 9.97
CA ASN A 54 9.12 -5.67 10.86
C ASN A 54 7.66 -5.82 11.32
N VAL A 55 6.85 -4.76 11.21
CA VAL A 55 5.39 -4.81 11.46
C VAL A 55 4.72 -5.34 10.19
N GLY A 56 4.64 -6.67 10.08
CA GLY A 56 4.15 -7.38 8.90
C GLY A 56 2.87 -6.77 8.31
N ARG A 57 2.82 -6.64 6.97
CA ARG A 57 1.73 -6.24 6.03
C ARG A 57 0.73 -5.11 6.42
N GLY A 58 0.75 -4.57 7.63
CA GLY A 58 -0.30 -3.70 8.18
C GLY A 58 0.18 -2.47 8.95
N GLY A 59 1.51 -2.30 9.15
CA GLY A 59 2.02 -1.24 10.03
C GLY A 59 1.90 0.19 9.50
N PHE A 60 2.21 0.44 8.23
CA PHE A 60 2.09 1.78 7.62
C PHE A 60 1.68 1.66 6.16
N LYS A 61 0.63 2.39 5.78
CA LYS A 61 0.11 2.39 4.40
C LYS A 61 0.73 3.55 3.63
N ILE A 62 1.65 3.21 2.72
CA ILE A 62 2.16 4.15 1.70
C ILE A 62 0.97 4.82 0.99
N PRO A 63 1.04 6.13 0.66
CA PRO A 63 0.00 6.80 -0.12
C PRO A 63 -0.34 6.04 -1.41
N VAL A 64 -1.62 5.97 -1.75
CA VAL A 64 -2.10 5.15 -2.89
C VAL A 64 -1.45 5.53 -4.22
N GLN A 65 -1.09 6.80 -4.39
CA GLN A 65 -0.43 7.31 -5.58
C GLN A 65 0.98 6.74 -5.72
N TRP A 66 1.69 6.58 -4.60
CA TRP A 66 3.00 5.96 -4.55
C TRP A 66 2.91 4.44 -4.70
N THR A 67 1.88 3.78 -4.15
CA THR A 67 1.68 2.33 -4.37
C THR A 67 1.36 2.03 -5.84
N ALA A 68 0.53 2.84 -6.50
CA ALA A 68 0.27 2.74 -7.94
C ALA A 68 1.55 2.95 -8.77
N TRP A 69 2.38 3.92 -8.39
CA TRP A 69 3.69 4.09 -9.02
C TRP A 69 4.61 2.88 -8.77
N LEU A 70 4.71 2.37 -7.55
CA LEU A 70 5.51 1.17 -7.25
C LEU A 70 5.03 -0.08 -8.01
N ALA A 71 3.72 -0.21 -8.24
CA ALA A 71 3.09 -1.29 -8.98
C ALA A 71 3.16 -1.12 -10.51
N HIS A 72 3.80 -0.06 -11.02
CA HIS A 72 3.89 0.27 -12.45
C HIS A 72 2.56 0.54 -13.15
N THR A 73 1.45 0.67 -12.43
CA THR A 73 0.16 1.08 -13.01
C THR A 73 0.17 2.56 -13.39
N ARG A 74 1.01 3.36 -12.72
CA ARG A 74 1.24 4.77 -13.03
C ARG A 74 2.64 4.98 -13.66
N PRO A 75 2.77 5.69 -14.81
CA PRO A 75 4.07 5.93 -15.43
C PRO A 75 4.91 6.95 -14.65
N HIS A 76 4.31 8.08 -14.26
CA HIS A 76 4.98 9.18 -13.56
C HIS A 76 4.79 9.09 -12.04
N PRO A 77 5.79 9.50 -11.25
CA PRO A 77 5.65 9.58 -9.79
C PRO A 77 4.65 10.68 -9.39
N PRO A 78 3.99 10.54 -8.22
CA PRO A 78 3.16 11.62 -7.69
C PRO A 78 3.98 12.86 -7.32
N THR A 79 3.34 14.02 -7.38
CA THR A 79 3.92 15.28 -6.87
C THR A 79 3.57 15.50 -5.40
N LEU A 80 4.35 16.33 -4.70
CA LEU A 80 4.08 16.63 -3.29
C LEU A 80 2.72 17.33 -3.11
N GLU A 81 2.39 18.25 -4.02
CA GLU A 81 1.12 18.98 -4.01
C GLU A 81 -0.08 18.05 -4.23
N GLU A 82 0.05 17.04 -5.10
CA GLU A 82 -0.98 16.02 -5.30
C GLU A 82 -1.25 15.25 -4.02
N LEU A 83 -0.19 14.84 -3.31
CA LEU A 83 -0.32 14.12 -2.03
C LEU A 83 -0.96 15.00 -0.95
N GLN A 84 -0.61 16.28 -0.89
CA GLN A 84 -1.22 17.23 0.05
C GLN A 84 -2.71 17.40 -0.23
N ARG A 85 -3.08 17.61 -1.51
CA ARG A 85 -4.47 17.75 -1.93
C ARG A 85 -5.30 16.52 -1.59
N ASP A 86 -4.75 15.32 -1.82
CA ASP A 86 -5.44 14.08 -1.48
C ASP A 86 -5.61 13.91 0.03
N ARG A 87 -4.59 14.28 0.83
CA ARG A 87 -4.71 14.31 2.29
C ARG A 87 -5.86 15.22 2.74
N PHE A 88 -5.93 16.45 2.24
CA PHE A 88 -7.03 17.37 2.57
C PHE A 88 -8.40 16.83 2.13
N ARG A 89 -8.46 16.15 0.98
CA ARG A 89 -9.68 15.49 0.51
C ARG A 89 -10.13 14.39 1.47
N LEU A 90 -9.20 13.55 1.94
CA LEU A 90 -9.48 12.49 2.91
C LEU A 90 -9.95 13.07 4.25
N GLU A 91 -9.30 14.14 4.74
CA GLU A 91 -9.71 14.81 5.98
C GLU A 91 -11.15 15.34 5.89
N LYS A 92 -11.52 16.01 4.79
CA LYS A 92 -12.90 16.45 4.55
C LYS A 92 -13.89 15.29 4.48
N LEU A 93 -13.52 14.22 3.78
CA LEU A 93 -14.36 13.02 3.67
C LEU A 93 -14.61 12.41 5.04
N MET A 94 -13.60 12.31 5.90
CA MET A 94 -13.76 11.77 7.26
C MET A 94 -14.75 12.59 8.09
N ILE A 95 -14.72 13.91 7.98
CA ILE A 95 -15.69 14.78 8.65
C ILE A 95 -17.11 14.50 8.13
N ASN A 96 -17.29 14.46 6.80
CA ASN A 96 -18.61 14.19 6.21
C ASN A 96 -19.16 12.81 6.61
N VAL A 97 -18.31 11.78 6.59
CA VAL A 97 -18.67 10.42 7.02
C VAL A 97 -19.10 10.43 8.48
N LYS A 98 -18.36 11.11 9.35
CA LYS A 98 -18.73 11.23 10.77
C LYS A 98 -20.09 11.91 10.95
N THR A 99 -20.36 13.00 10.24
CA THR A 99 -21.66 13.68 10.31
C THR A 99 -22.81 12.80 9.83
N ILE A 100 -22.61 12.04 8.75
CA ILE A 100 -23.62 11.09 8.25
C ILE A 100 -23.86 9.99 9.28
N GLN A 101 -22.79 9.42 9.85
CA GLN A 101 -22.88 8.37 10.88
C GLN A 101 -23.61 8.85 12.13
N GLU A 102 -23.33 10.07 12.60
CA GLU A 102 -24.05 10.67 13.74
C GLU A 102 -25.54 10.86 13.44
N ARG A 103 -25.88 11.31 12.22
CA ARG A 103 -27.28 11.44 11.79
C ARG A 103 -27.98 10.09 11.71
N GLU A 104 -27.38 9.10 11.07
CA GLU A 104 -27.92 7.74 10.95
C GLU A 104 -28.09 7.09 12.33
N GLN A 105 -27.15 7.32 13.26
CA GLN A 105 -27.26 6.82 14.61
C GLN A 105 -28.45 7.45 15.36
N ALA A 106 -28.63 8.78 15.28
CA ALA A 106 -29.76 9.46 15.92
C ALA A 106 -31.11 9.03 15.34
N GLU A 107 -31.21 8.85 14.02
CA GLU A 107 -32.43 8.35 13.36
C GLU A 107 -32.74 6.90 13.75
N ARG A 108 -31.71 6.07 13.95
CA ARG A 108 -31.84 4.68 14.45
C ARG A 108 -32.32 4.65 15.91
N GLU A 109 -31.76 5.49 16.77
CA GLU A 109 -32.18 5.63 18.17
C GLU A 109 -33.62 6.14 18.31
N ALA A 110 -34.03 7.04 17.41
CA ALA A 110 -35.40 7.54 17.34
C ALA A 110 -36.39 6.59 16.65
N GLY A 111 -35.95 5.40 16.21
CA GLY A 111 -36.79 4.36 15.61
C GLY A 111 -37.34 4.69 14.21
N LEU A 112 -36.74 5.65 13.50
CA LEU A 112 -37.18 6.11 12.18
C LEU A 112 -36.55 5.31 11.01
N LEU A 113 -35.47 4.58 11.26
CA LEU A 113 -34.80 3.75 10.25
C LEU A 113 -35.22 2.29 10.37
N ILE A 114 -35.84 1.76 9.31
CA ILE A 114 -35.99 0.32 9.11
C ILE A 114 -34.57 -0.23 8.85
N PRO A 115 -34.13 -1.31 9.51
CA PRO A 115 -32.82 -1.88 9.25
C PRO A 115 -32.75 -2.33 7.80
N GLU A 116 -31.87 -1.71 7.01
CA GLU A 116 -31.48 -2.19 5.69
C GLU A 116 -30.75 -3.53 5.87
N THR A 117 -31.52 -4.63 5.84
CA THR A 117 -30.94 -5.97 5.76
C THR A 117 -30.41 -6.16 4.34
N ASN A 118 -29.20 -5.68 4.09
CA ASN A 118 -28.43 -6.09 2.92
C ASN A 118 -27.57 -7.32 3.29
N PRO A 119 -27.98 -8.54 2.93
CA PRO A 119 -27.28 -9.77 3.33
C PRO A 119 -25.87 -9.90 2.73
N GLN A 120 -25.52 -9.12 1.70
CA GLN A 120 -24.23 -9.23 1.01
C GLN A 120 -23.02 -8.69 1.79
N ILE A 121 -23.22 -7.86 2.82
CA ILE A 121 -22.10 -7.31 3.61
C ILE A 121 -21.71 -8.25 4.77
N GLN A 122 -22.61 -9.14 5.21
CA GLN A 122 -22.36 -10.00 6.37
C GLN A 122 -21.47 -11.22 6.04
N GLU A 123 -21.37 -11.62 4.78
CA GLU A 123 -20.56 -12.79 4.37
C GLU A 123 -19.05 -12.47 4.32
N ALA A 124 -18.67 -11.21 4.10
CA ALA A 124 -17.26 -10.83 3.98
C ALA A 124 -16.49 -10.87 5.32
N ASP A 125 -17.16 -10.64 6.45
CA ASP A 125 -16.54 -10.67 7.77
C ASP A 125 -16.49 -12.08 8.37
N GLN A 126 -17.34 -13.00 7.92
CA GLN A 126 -17.38 -14.38 8.44
C GLN A 126 -16.34 -15.30 7.79
N GLU A 127 -15.94 -15.08 6.53
CA GLU A 127 -14.87 -15.87 5.89
C GLU A 127 -13.48 -15.58 6.47
N SER A 128 -13.26 -14.39 7.06
CA SER A 128 -11.98 -14.01 7.68
C SER A 128 -11.73 -14.70 9.03
N THR A 129 -12.73 -15.28 9.69
CA THR A 129 -12.59 -15.84 11.04
C THR A 129 -12.57 -17.37 11.05
N ALA A 130 -12.94 -18.02 9.94
CA ALA A 130 -13.05 -19.48 9.85
C ALA A 130 -11.75 -20.21 9.45
N GLN A 131 -10.67 -19.51 9.10
CA GLN A 131 -9.40 -20.12 8.67
C GLN A 131 -8.23 -19.83 9.63
N SER A 132 -8.42 -20.08 10.92
CA SER A 132 -7.30 -20.24 11.84
C SER A 132 -7.60 -21.21 12.96
N THR A 133 -7.55 -22.51 12.66
CA THR A 133 -7.09 -23.51 13.64
C THR A 133 -6.05 -24.44 12.98
N PRO A 134 -5.00 -24.84 13.71
CA PRO A 134 -3.87 -25.59 13.18
C PRO A 134 -4.16 -27.09 13.29
N ALA A 135 -4.27 -27.80 12.17
CA ALA A 135 -4.37 -29.25 12.18
C ALA A 135 -2.99 -29.87 11.88
N THR A 136 -2.20 -30.03 12.95
CA THR A 136 -1.24 -31.12 13.06
C THR A 136 -1.97 -32.44 12.83
N SER A 137 -1.46 -33.30 11.98
CA SER A 137 -1.83 -34.72 12.00
C SER A 137 -0.68 -35.63 11.57
N PRO A 138 -0.66 -36.86 12.09
CA PRO A 138 0.55 -37.62 12.34
C PRO A 138 0.76 -38.79 11.37
N LEU A 139 1.95 -39.35 11.52
CA LEU A 139 2.52 -40.58 10.98
C LEU A 139 1.61 -41.84 10.99
N SER A 140 1.64 -42.63 9.91
CA SER A 140 1.77 -44.12 9.84
C SER A 140 1.32 -44.60 8.45
N LYS A 141 1.87 -45.62 7.80
CA LYS A 141 2.68 -46.80 8.20
C LYS A 141 3.83 -47.02 7.22
#